data_AF-A0A940VVH3-F1
#
_entry.id   AF-A0A940VVH3-F1
#
_cell.length_a   1.000
_cell.length_b   1.000
_cell.length_c   1.000
_cell.angle_alpha   90.00
_cell.angle_beta   90.00
_cell.angle_gamma   90.00
#
_symmetry.space_group_name_H-M   'P 1'
#
loop_
_entity.id
_entity.type
_entity.pdbx_description
1 polymer ?
#
loop_
_entity_poly.entity_id
_entity_poly.type
_entity_poly.pdbx_seq_one_letter_code
_entity_poly.pdbx_strand_id
1 'polypeptide(L)'
;RFVLNEVQRQFAMPAPGGTLVEQYLSYTYPYSFFERLADIRAEVQRRGVRGVVHYVQSFCFRQIEDILLREEVGLPVLTLEGDAPGPLDGRTRIRIEAFVEMLRGR
;
A
#
# COMPACT_ATOMS: atom_id res chain seq x y z
N ARG A 1 5.16 6.71 11.79
CA ARG A 1 5.37 5.26 11.96
C ARG A 1 4.65 4.53 10.84
N PHE A 2 5.31 3.60 10.14
CA PHE A 2 4.63 2.69 9.23
C PHE A 2 3.94 1.59 10.04
N VAL A 3 2.64 1.37 9.79
CA VAL A 3 1.80 0.45 10.60
C VAL A 3 1.20 -0.68 9.79
N LEU A 4 1.30 -0.62 8.46
CA LEU A 4 0.84 -1.64 7.52
C LEU A 4 1.84 -1.71 6.37
N ASN A 5 2.21 -2.94 5.98
CA ASN A 5 2.92 -3.22 4.75
C ASN A 5 2.12 -4.28 3.99
N GLU A 6 1.29 -3.83 3.05
CA GLU A 6 0.22 -4.62 2.43
C GLU A 6 0.76 -5.87 1.73
N VAL A 7 1.72 -5.72 0.82
CA VAL A 7 2.21 -6.83 0.00
C VAL A 7 2.89 -7.91 0.83
N GLN A 8 3.83 -7.55 1.71
CA GLN A 8 4.48 -8.50 2.62
C GLN A 8 3.49 -9.16 3.56
N ARG A 9 2.47 -8.42 4.04
CA ARG A 9 1.39 -8.98 4.84
C ARG A 9 0.62 -10.03 4.04
N GLN A 10 0.26 -9.76 2.79
CA GLN A 10 -0.41 -10.73 1.93
C GLN A 10 0.45 -11.98 1.74
N PHE A 11 1.74 -11.84 1.44
CA PHE A 11 2.68 -12.97 1.30
C PHE A 11 2.84 -13.83 2.56
N ALA A 12 2.57 -13.28 3.74
CA ALA A 12 2.56 -14.04 5.00
C ALA A 12 1.30 -14.92 5.21
N MET A 13 0.33 -14.90 4.29
CA MET A 13 -0.93 -15.65 4.37
C MET A 13 -1.64 -15.54 5.75
N PRO A 14 -1.96 -14.34 6.23
CA PRO A 14 -2.38 -14.12 7.61
C PRO A 14 -3.81 -14.61 7.91
N ALA A 15 -4.62 -14.84 6.86
CA ALA A 15 -5.98 -15.37 6.99
C ALA A 15 -5.92 -16.90 7.11
N PRO A 16 -6.26 -17.50 8.26
CA PRO A 16 -6.31 -18.95 8.38
C PRO A 16 -7.47 -19.50 7.55
N GLY A 17 -7.22 -20.58 6.81
CA GLY A 17 -8.23 -21.39 6.12
C GLY A 17 -8.38 -22.76 6.77
N GLY A 18 -9.45 -23.49 6.45
CA GLY A 18 -9.60 -24.90 6.81
C GLY A 18 -8.61 -25.80 6.03
N THR A 19 -8.11 -25.31 4.89
CA THR A 19 -7.04 -25.93 4.11
C THR A 19 -6.02 -24.91 3.61
N LEU A 20 -4.85 -25.39 3.18
CA LEU A 20 -3.84 -24.53 2.53
C LEU A 20 -4.38 -23.90 1.24
N VAL A 21 -5.25 -24.58 0.50
CA VAL A 21 -5.88 -24.06 -0.72
C VAL A 21 -6.79 -22.87 -0.38
N GLU A 22 -7.61 -22.99 0.65
CA GLU A 22 -8.49 -21.89 1.10
C GLU A 22 -7.68 -20.69 1.59
N GLN A 23 -6.61 -20.94 2.35
CA GLN A 23 -5.69 -19.89 2.78
C GLN A 23 -5.02 -19.19 1.59
N TYR A 24 -4.65 -19.94 0.55
CA TYR A 24 -4.10 -19.38 -0.69
C TYR A 24 -5.18 -18.59 -1.48
N LEU A 25 -6.40 -19.08 -1.59
CA LEU A 25 -7.45 -18.32 -2.29
C LEU A 25 -7.84 -17.01 -1.57
N SER A 26 -7.37 -16.79 -0.34
CA SER A 26 -7.59 -15.56 0.42
C SER A 26 -6.59 -14.43 0.08
N TYR A 27 -5.57 -14.69 -0.76
CA TYR A 27 -4.65 -13.65 -1.23
C TYR A 27 -5.38 -12.56 -1.99
N THR A 28 -5.25 -11.28 -1.64
CA THR A 28 -5.82 -10.21 -2.48
C THR A 28 -4.91 -9.79 -3.64
N TYR A 29 -3.61 -10.09 -3.54
CA TYR A 29 -2.58 -9.67 -4.50
C TYR A 29 -2.81 -10.12 -5.98
N PRO A 30 -3.27 -11.35 -6.28
CA PRO A 30 -3.46 -11.82 -7.65
C PRO A 30 -4.84 -11.47 -8.25
N TYR A 31 -5.78 -10.97 -7.43
CA TYR A 31 -7.12 -10.60 -7.89
C TYR A 31 -7.16 -9.14 -8.35
N SER A 32 -8.36 -8.63 -8.66
CA SER A 32 -8.50 -7.29 -9.19
C SER A 32 -8.10 -6.23 -8.16
N PHE A 33 -7.85 -5.02 -8.66
CA PHE A 33 -7.53 -3.87 -7.82
C PHE A 33 -8.59 -3.62 -6.74
N PHE A 34 -9.87 -3.91 -7.00
CA PHE A 34 -10.94 -3.62 -6.05
C PHE A 34 -10.94 -4.55 -4.84
N GLU A 35 -10.58 -5.82 -4.97
CA GLU A 35 -10.40 -6.76 -3.85
C GLU A 35 -9.23 -6.30 -2.98
N ARG A 36 -8.12 -5.88 -3.61
CA ARG A 36 -6.97 -5.29 -2.92
C ARG A 36 -7.35 -3.99 -2.19
N LEU A 37 -8.10 -3.10 -2.84
CA LEU A 37 -8.55 -1.83 -2.27
C LEU A 37 -9.49 -2.03 -1.08
N ALA A 38 -10.39 -3.02 -1.14
CA ALA A 38 -11.28 -3.35 -0.02
C ALA A 38 -10.49 -3.73 1.23
N ASP A 39 -9.46 -4.57 1.07
CA ASP A 39 -8.55 -4.96 2.16
C ASP A 39 -7.74 -3.78 2.71
N ILE A 40 -7.22 -2.91 1.82
CA ILE A 40 -6.52 -1.68 2.20
C ILE A 40 -7.43 -0.78 3.03
N ARG A 41 -8.67 -0.54 2.58
CA ARG A 41 -9.65 0.30 3.29
C ARG A 41 -9.96 -0.26 4.68
N ALA A 42 -10.19 -1.57 4.79
CA ALA A 42 -10.45 -2.22 6.07
C ALA A 42 -9.29 -2.04 7.06
N GLU A 43 -8.05 -2.25 6.62
CA GLU A 43 -6.88 -2.07 7.49
C GLU A 43 -6.55 -0.62 7.81
N VAL A 44 -6.81 0.30 6.89
CA VAL A 44 -6.69 1.75 7.12
C VAL A 44 -7.60 2.17 8.28
N GLN A 45 -8.87 1.76 8.23
CA GLN A 45 -9.85 2.07 9.28
C GLN A 45 -9.46 1.42 10.60
N ARG A 46 -9.17 0.11 10.59
CA ARG A 46 -8.83 -0.65 11.80
C ARG A 46 -7.61 -0.10 12.54
N ARG A 47 -6.65 0.49 11.81
CA ARG A 47 -5.37 0.98 12.37
C ARG A 47 -5.35 2.49 12.59
N GLY A 48 -6.39 3.23 12.20
CA GLY A 48 -6.40 4.69 12.28
C GLY A 48 -5.26 5.33 11.47
N VAL A 49 -5.01 4.82 10.26
CA VAL A 49 -3.94 5.33 9.39
C VAL A 49 -4.30 6.74 8.90
N ARG A 50 -3.32 7.66 8.86
CA ARG A 50 -3.53 9.04 8.43
C ARG A 50 -3.14 9.33 6.98
N GLY A 51 -2.40 8.43 6.34
CA GLY A 51 -1.97 8.58 4.95
C GLY A 51 -1.38 7.28 4.41
N VAL A 52 -1.35 7.15 3.09
CA VAL A 52 -0.91 5.97 2.37
C VAL A 52 0.35 6.28 1.60
N VAL A 53 1.34 5.38 1.65
CA VAL A 53 2.49 5.41 0.75
C VAL A 53 2.28 4.31 -0.29
N HIS A 54 2.03 4.71 -1.53
CA HIS A 54 1.90 3.79 -2.65
C HIS A 54 3.27 3.61 -3.30
N TYR A 55 3.94 2.52 -2.95
CA TYR A 55 5.22 2.16 -3.57
C TYR A 55 4.96 1.32 -4.82
N VAL A 56 5.41 1.82 -5.98
CA VAL A 56 5.33 1.13 -7.26
C VAL A 56 6.73 0.82 -7.77
N GLN A 57 6.88 -0.33 -8.43
CA GLN A 57 8.11 -0.65 -9.14
C GLN A 57 8.10 0.04 -10.51
N SER A 58 9.24 0.52 -10.97
CA SER A 58 9.39 1.05 -12.33
C SER A 58 8.92 0.03 -13.37
N PHE A 59 8.19 0.52 -14.37
CA PHE A 59 7.58 -0.29 -15.45
C PHE A 59 6.54 -1.33 -15.00
N CYS A 60 6.00 -1.21 -13.78
CA CYS A 60 4.88 -2.03 -13.33
C CYS A 60 3.55 -1.42 -13.78
N PHE A 61 2.65 -2.25 -14.33
CA PHE A 61 1.31 -1.84 -14.77
C PHE A 61 0.48 -1.18 -13.65
N ARG A 62 0.82 -1.43 -12.38
CA ARG A 62 0.17 -0.85 -11.20
C ARG A 62 0.32 0.66 -11.08
N GLN A 63 1.15 1.30 -11.91
CA GLN A 63 1.15 2.75 -12.05
C GLN A 63 -0.23 3.28 -12.48
N ILE A 64 -0.99 2.52 -13.27
CA ILE A 64 -2.37 2.88 -13.69
C ILE A 64 -3.32 2.87 -12.49
N GLU A 65 -3.09 1.98 -11.52
CA GLU A 65 -3.90 1.87 -10.30
C GLU A 65 -3.72 3.05 -9.35
N ASP A 66 -2.69 3.89 -9.54
CA ASP A 66 -2.42 5.04 -8.67
C ASP A 66 -3.56 6.06 -8.68
N ILE A 67 -4.17 6.29 -9.85
CA ILE A 67 -5.31 7.20 -10.00
C ILE A 67 -6.48 6.69 -9.17
N LEU A 68 -6.86 5.43 -9.38
CA LEU A 68 -7.96 4.79 -8.65
C LEU A 68 -7.70 4.77 -7.14
N LEU A 69 -6.48 4.46 -6.71
CA LEU A 69 -6.12 4.45 -5.29
C LEU A 69 -6.32 5.84 -4.65
N ARG A 70 -5.87 6.90 -5.33
CA ARG A 70 -6.01 8.28 -4.84
C ARG A 70 -7.45 8.72 -4.73
N GLU A 71 -8.28 8.36 -5.69
CA GLU A 71 -9.71 8.70 -5.72
C GLU A 71 -10.48 7.94 -4.63
N GLU A 72 -10.14 6.67 -4.42
CA GLU A 72 -10.96 5.78 -3.63
C GLU A 72 -10.52 5.65 -2.16
N VAL A 73 -9.24 5.79 -1.82
CA VAL A 73 -8.78 5.47 -0.44
C VAL A 73 -9.21 6.50 0.61
N GLY A 74 -9.60 7.71 0.19
CA GLY A 74 -10.10 8.77 1.08
C GLY A 74 -9.03 9.36 2.03
N LEU A 75 -7.76 9.04 1.82
CA LEU A 75 -6.63 9.53 2.61
C LEU A 75 -5.58 10.18 1.69
N PRO A 76 -4.72 11.08 2.22
CA PRO A 76 -3.57 11.57 1.48
C PRO A 76 -2.68 10.41 1.01
N VAL A 77 -2.26 10.44 -0.25
CA VAL A 77 -1.40 9.41 -0.87
C VAL A 77 -0.08 10.01 -1.34
N LEU A 78 1.03 9.38 -0.94
CA LEU A 78 2.35 9.62 -1.49
C LEU A 78 2.75 8.44 -2.39
N THR A 79 2.85 8.69 -3.69
CA THR A 79 3.34 7.68 -4.65
C THR A 79 4.85 7.76 -4.75
N LEU A 80 5.54 6.66 -4.47
CA LEU A 80 6.98 6.51 -4.62
C LEU A 80 7.24 5.45 -5.68
N GLU A 81 8.17 5.73 -6.58
CA GLU A 81 8.62 4.77 -7.58
C GLU A 81 10.05 4.35 -7.28
N GLY A 82 10.33 3.05 -7.36
CA GLY A 82 11.67 2.49 -7.20
C GLY A 82 11.88 1.28 -8.11
N ASP A 83 13.11 0.80 -8.18
CA ASP A 83 13.46 -0.37 -8.99
C ASP A 83 14.26 -1.38 -8.16
N ALA A 84 15.59 -1.27 -8.18
CA ALA A 84 16.46 -2.10 -7.36
C ALA A 84 16.48 -1.66 -5.89
N PRO A 85 16.67 -2.59 -4.93
CA PRO A 85 16.91 -2.25 -3.54
C PRO A 85 18.14 -1.33 -3.40
N GLY A 86 17.99 -0.24 -2.64
CA GLY A 86 19.07 0.72 -2.45
C GLY A 86 18.71 1.83 -1.47
N PRO A 87 19.66 2.72 -1.16
CA PRO A 87 19.38 3.91 -0.36
C PRO A 87 18.41 4.84 -1.10
N LEU A 88 17.57 5.55 -0.34
CA LEU A 88 16.69 6.57 -0.91
C LEU A 88 17.50 7.74 -1.47
N ASP A 89 17.16 8.16 -2.68
CA ASP A 89 17.67 9.40 -3.26
C ASP A 89 17.17 10.64 -2.47
N GLY A 90 17.87 11.77 -2.64
CA GLY A 90 17.54 13.00 -1.92
C GLY A 90 16.14 13.54 -2.22
N ARG A 91 15.64 13.38 -3.45
CA ARG A 91 14.31 13.83 -3.86
C ARG A 91 13.23 13.01 -3.17
N THR A 92 13.37 11.69 -3.13
CA THR A 92 12.46 10.79 -2.45
C THR A 92 12.43 11.07 -0.95
N ARG A 93 13.60 11.32 -0.34
CA ARG A 93 13.69 11.72 1.08
C ARG A 93 12.89 12.99 1.37
N ILE A 94 13.10 14.06 0.61
CA ILE A 94 12.38 15.34 0.79
C ILE A 94 10.86 15.16 0.63
N ARG A 95 10.42 14.33 -0.33
CA ARG A 95 8.99 14.04 -0.53
C ARG A 95 8.36 13.32 0.66
N ILE A 96 9.07 12.34 1.24
CA ILE A 96 8.63 11.63 2.44
C ILE A 96 8.55 12.60 3.61
N GLU A 97 9.57 13.44 3.82
CA GLU A 97 9.60 14.45 4.88
C GLU A 97 8.42 15.42 4.76
N ALA A 98 8.21 16.01 3.58
CA ALA A 98 7.10 16.92 3.31
C ALA A 98 5.73 16.24 3.52
N PHE A 99 5.58 14.97 3.11
CA PHE A 99 4.35 14.22 3.33
C PHE A 99 4.07 13.98 4.81
N VAL A 100 5.10 13.63 5.59
CA VAL A 100 4.97 13.45 7.05
C VAL A 100 4.59 14.77 7.74
N GLU A 101 5.21 15.90 7.35
CA GLU A 101 4.84 17.21 7.89
C GLU A 101 3.40 17.60 7.55
N MET A 102 2.96 17.38 6.31
CA MET A 102 1.57 17.61 5.91
C MET A 102 0.59 16.75 6.74
N LEU A 103 0.95 15.51 7.07
CA LEU A 103 0.14 14.63 7.95
C LEU A 103 0.17 15.05 9.42
N ARG A 104 1.13 15.84 9.87
CA ARG A 104 1.19 16.39 11.24
C ARG A 104 0.34 17.65 11.39
N GLY A 105 0.24 18.46 10.33
CA GLY A 105 -0.59 19.67 10.30
C GLY A 105 -2.09 19.42 10.12
N ARG A 106 -2.51 18.16 9.99
CA ARG A 106 -3.92 17.70 9.93
C ARG A 106 -4.25 16.88 11.15
#